data_AF-A0A212S2E4-F1
#
_entry.id   AF-A0A212S2E4-F1
#
_cell.length_a   1.000
_cell.length_b   1.000
_cell.length_c   1.000
_cell.angle_alpha   90.00
_cell.angle_beta   90.00
_cell.angle_gamma   90.00
#
_symmetry.space_group_name_H-M   'P 1'
#
loop_
_entity.id
_entity.type
_entity.pdbx_description
1 polymer ?
#
loop_
_entity_poly.entity_id
_entity_poly.type
_entity_poly.pdbx_seq_one_letter_code
_entity_poly.pdbx_strand_id
1 'polypeptide(L)'
;MRRVRAPDVEVINDRSQDVANFFRILQRHYEPFFDMLKWRLTSRAEFDRLLSQDPTTLTDLERAARFLYLQRLSFGGKVSGRTFGYSLTGPARFDTTKLGVLLEAIHDRLAGVTIECLDWRDFIARWDRPGALFFCDPPYFGTERYYGAGLFSQASHAEMAEALGGLKGNFILTINDLPQTREIYAAFRLESVDLTYQAGGADEAKAVKELIVSGP
;
A
#
# COMPACT_ATOMS: atom_id res chain seq x y z
N MET A 1 -16.05 -6.18 -3.03
CA MET A 1 -15.36 -7.48 -3.21
C MET A 1 -16.02 -8.50 -2.30
N ARG A 2 -16.78 -9.44 -2.84
CA ARG A 2 -17.44 -10.48 -2.04
C ARG A 2 -16.51 -11.69 -1.98
N ARG A 3 -15.94 -11.98 -0.80
CA ARG A 3 -15.08 -13.16 -0.60
C ARG A 3 -15.93 -14.42 -0.63
N VAL A 4 -15.49 -15.42 -1.39
CA VAL A 4 -16.09 -16.77 -1.39
C VAL A 4 -15.58 -17.57 -0.17
N ARG A 5 -14.41 -17.21 0.37
CA ARG A 5 -13.82 -17.77 1.58
C ARG A 5 -13.01 -16.69 2.30
N ALA A 6 -13.18 -16.57 3.62
CA ALA A 6 -12.36 -15.71 4.48
C ALA A 6 -11.52 -16.59 5.41
N PRO A 7 -10.27 -16.23 5.71
CA PRO A 7 -9.52 -16.92 6.74
C PRO A 7 -10.12 -16.60 8.12
N ASP A 8 -10.02 -17.53 9.06
CA ASP A 8 -10.48 -17.31 10.44
C ASP A 8 -9.69 -16.20 11.15
N VAL A 9 -8.44 -15.99 10.73
CA VAL A 9 -7.57 -14.92 11.20
C VAL A 9 -7.00 -14.19 9.99
N GLU A 10 -7.23 -12.88 9.93
CA GLU A 10 -6.62 -12.00 8.95
C GLU A 10 -5.89 -10.86 9.63
N VAL A 11 -4.66 -10.61 9.18
CA VAL A 11 -3.82 -9.53 9.69
C VAL A 11 -3.22 -8.78 8.51
N ILE A 12 -3.28 -7.45 8.56
CA ILE A 12 -2.60 -6.56 7.62
C ILE A 12 -1.55 -5.75 8.38
N ASN A 13 -0.43 -5.45 7.72
CA ASN A 13 0.65 -4.67 8.31
C ASN A 13 1.17 -3.64 7.31
N ASP A 14 1.38 -2.41 7.78
CA ASP A 14 2.08 -1.37 7.03
C ASP A 14 3.00 -0.61 8.00
N ARG A 15 4.20 -0.27 7.57
CA ARG A 15 5.15 0.48 8.41
C ARG A 15 4.73 1.94 8.60
N SER A 16 3.87 2.45 7.74
CA SER A 16 3.41 3.82 7.70
C SER A 16 2.46 4.14 8.85
N GLN A 17 2.92 5.02 9.74
CA GLN A 17 2.08 5.55 10.81
C GLN A 17 0.88 6.35 10.29
N ASP A 18 0.95 6.92 9.08
CA ASP A 18 -0.19 7.61 8.48
C ASP A 18 -1.33 6.64 8.13
N VAL A 19 -0.99 5.41 7.69
CA VAL A 19 -1.97 4.35 7.42
C VAL A 19 -2.63 3.89 8.72
N ALA A 20 -1.83 3.60 9.75
CA ALA A 20 -2.34 3.22 11.06
C ALA A 20 -3.20 4.33 11.69
N ASN A 21 -2.76 5.58 11.59
CA ASN A 21 -3.51 6.74 12.04
C ASN A 21 -4.86 6.87 11.31
N PHE A 22 -4.86 6.72 9.99
CA PHE A 22 -6.08 6.80 9.18
C PHE A 22 -7.13 5.79 9.63
N PHE A 23 -6.77 4.51 9.79
CA PHE A 23 -7.72 3.50 10.26
C PHE A 23 -8.23 3.76 11.67
N ARG A 24 -7.36 4.20 12.59
CA ARG A 24 -7.78 4.58 13.95
C ARG A 24 -8.77 5.75 13.95
N ILE A 25 -8.55 6.76 13.10
CA ILE A 25 -9.46 7.89 12.96
C ILE A 25 -10.82 7.45 12.42
N LEU A 26 -10.85 6.59 11.40
CA LEU A 26 -12.12 6.04 10.91
C LEU A 26 -12.88 5.27 12.00
N GLN A 27 -12.19 4.55 12.88
CA GLN A 27 -12.83 3.80 13.97
C GLN A 27 -13.39 4.70 15.08
N ARG A 28 -12.69 5.80 15.40
CA ARG A 28 -13.01 6.62 16.59
C ARG A 28 -13.75 7.92 16.30
N HIS A 29 -13.55 8.48 15.12
CA HIS A 29 -13.95 9.83 14.76
C HIS A 29 -14.48 9.92 13.33
N TYR A 30 -15.20 8.89 12.86
CA TYR A 30 -15.74 8.83 11.49
C TYR A 30 -16.53 10.10 11.11
N GLU A 31 -17.51 10.50 11.93
CA GLU A 31 -18.36 11.66 11.66
C GLU A 31 -17.54 12.98 11.56
N PRO A 32 -16.72 13.36 12.58
CA PRO A 32 -15.82 14.51 12.44
C PRO A 32 -14.87 14.44 11.24
N PHE A 33 -14.37 13.24 10.93
CA PHE A 33 -13.47 13.02 9.81
C PHE A 33 -14.18 13.29 8.47
N PHE A 34 -15.39 12.76 8.30
CA PHE A 34 -16.18 12.95 7.09
C PHE A 34 -16.59 14.42 6.94
N ASP A 35 -16.95 15.09 8.04
CA ASP A 35 -17.26 16.52 8.05
C ASP A 35 -16.11 17.40 7.55
N MET A 36 -14.85 17.04 7.84
CA MET A 36 -13.67 17.72 7.30
C MET A 36 -13.46 17.53 5.80
N LEU A 37 -14.05 16.49 5.22
CA LEU A 37 -13.84 16.09 3.83
C LEU A 37 -15.00 16.45 2.91
N LYS A 38 -16.24 16.47 3.42
CA LYS A 38 -17.46 16.53 2.59
C LYS A 38 -17.52 17.69 1.60
N TRP A 39 -16.91 18.83 1.94
CA TRP A 39 -16.86 20.04 1.10
C TRP A 39 -15.54 20.22 0.34
N ARG A 40 -14.59 19.29 0.47
CA ARG A 40 -13.31 19.39 -0.24
C ARG A 40 -13.49 19.10 -1.72
N LEU A 41 -12.86 19.93 -2.53
CA LEU A 41 -12.81 19.78 -3.98
C LEU A 41 -11.42 19.34 -4.41
N THR A 42 -11.34 18.73 -5.60
CA THR A 42 -10.03 18.47 -6.22
C THR A 42 -9.40 19.81 -6.64
N SER A 43 -8.29 20.16 -6.01
CA SER A 43 -7.50 21.37 -6.32
C SER A 43 -6.01 21.08 -6.29
N ARG A 44 -5.30 21.51 -7.33
CA ARG A 44 -3.83 21.43 -7.41
C ARG A 44 -3.16 22.31 -6.37
N ALA A 45 -3.63 23.55 -6.20
CA ALA A 45 -3.08 24.46 -5.20
C ALA A 45 -3.24 23.89 -3.77
N GLU A 46 -4.38 23.29 -3.46
CA GLU A 46 -4.59 22.63 -2.16
C GLU A 46 -3.74 21.38 -2.01
N PHE A 47 -3.55 20.60 -3.08
CA PHE A 47 -2.64 19.45 -3.06
C PHE A 47 -1.20 19.88 -2.75
N ASP A 48 -0.68 20.89 -3.43
CA ASP A 48 0.68 21.39 -3.23
C ASP A 48 0.84 22.00 -1.82
N ARG A 49 -0.18 22.74 -1.34
CA ARG A 49 -0.23 23.27 0.03
C ARG A 49 -0.18 22.13 1.06
N LEU A 50 -1.03 21.12 0.94
CA LEU A 50 -1.04 19.97 1.84
C LEU A 50 0.27 19.17 1.74
N LEU A 51 0.83 18.99 0.55
CA LEU A 51 2.06 18.26 0.34
C LEU A 51 3.25 18.91 1.07
N SER A 52 3.32 20.25 1.05
CA SER A 52 4.37 21.04 1.72
C SER A 52 4.20 21.21 3.23
N GLN A 53 3.05 20.85 3.81
CA GLN A 53 2.85 20.91 5.26
C GLN A 53 3.68 19.85 6.00
N ASP A 54 4.29 20.26 7.11
CA ASP A 54 4.92 19.36 8.08
C ASP A 54 3.85 18.55 8.83
N PRO A 55 3.79 17.21 8.65
CA PRO A 55 2.80 16.37 9.32
C PRO A 55 2.87 16.40 10.85
N THR A 56 4.03 16.74 11.43
CA THR A 56 4.21 16.77 12.89
C THR A 56 3.47 17.93 13.56
N THR A 57 3.07 18.93 12.78
CA THR A 57 2.33 20.10 13.26
C THR A 57 0.80 19.92 13.23
N LEU A 58 0.33 18.79 12.70
CA LEU A 58 -1.08 18.52 12.46
C LEU A 58 -1.66 17.60 13.54
N THR A 59 -2.94 17.79 13.86
CA THR A 59 -3.70 16.82 14.65
C THR A 59 -3.83 15.49 13.90
N ASP A 60 -4.10 14.41 14.63
CA ASP A 60 -4.32 13.09 14.03
C ASP A 60 -5.43 13.09 12.97
N LEU A 61 -6.49 13.86 13.21
CA LEU A 61 -7.63 14.00 12.30
C LEU A 61 -7.22 14.72 11.00
N GLU A 62 -6.46 15.81 11.11
CA GLU A 62 -5.90 16.53 9.96
C GLU A 62 -4.89 15.68 9.18
N ARG A 63 -4.04 14.92 9.88
CA ARG A 63 -3.10 13.98 9.25
C ARG A 63 -3.82 12.92 8.44
N ALA A 64 -4.89 12.33 8.99
CA ALA A 64 -5.70 11.34 8.26
C ALA A 64 -6.36 11.97 7.01
N ALA A 65 -6.89 13.19 7.13
CA ALA A 65 -7.58 13.87 6.03
C ALA A 65 -6.59 14.24 4.91
N ARG A 66 -5.43 14.77 5.31
CA ARG A 66 -4.29 15.05 4.43
C ARG A 66 -3.82 13.78 3.72
N PHE A 67 -3.60 12.69 4.46
CA PHE A 67 -3.15 11.41 3.92
C PHE A 67 -4.10 10.91 2.82
N LEU A 68 -5.41 10.85 3.10
CA LEU A 68 -6.41 10.40 2.15
C LEU A 68 -6.48 11.30 0.90
N TYR A 69 -6.49 12.61 1.08
CA TYR A 69 -6.56 13.58 -0.02
C TYR A 69 -5.34 13.47 -0.95
N LEU A 70 -4.13 13.44 -0.37
CA LEU A 70 -2.89 13.27 -1.13
C LEU A 70 -2.85 11.91 -1.82
N GLN A 71 -3.24 10.83 -1.15
CA GLN A 71 -3.22 9.47 -1.72
C GLN A 71 -4.15 9.35 -2.94
N ARG A 72 -5.34 9.96 -2.87
CA ARG A 72 -6.33 9.97 -3.95
C ARG A 72 -5.91 10.75 -5.18
N LEU A 73 -5.21 11.86 -4.96
CA LEU A 73 -4.82 12.79 -6.01
C LEU A 73 -3.39 12.58 -6.49
N SER A 74 -2.62 11.70 -5.87
CA SER A 74 -1.28 11.35 -6.35
C SER A 74 -1.33 10.41 -7.55
N PHE A 75 -0.49 10.64 -8.56
CA PHE A 75 -0.31 9.69 -9.65
C PHE A 75 0.26 8.37 -9.11
N GLY A 76 -0.45 7.26 -9.34
CA GLY A 76 -0.06 5.93 -8.87
C GLY A 76 -0.07 5.75 -7.35
N GLY A 77 -0.68 6.66 -6.57
CA GLY A 77 -0.77 6.51 -5.11
C GLY A 77 0.59 6.49 -4.37
N LYS A 78 1.64 7.10 -4.96
CA LYS A 78 2.96 7.12 -4.34
C LYS A 78 2.93 7.83 -2.97
N VAL A 79 3.78 7.43 -2.03
CA VAL A 79 3.88 8.06 -0.69
C VAL A 79 5.02 9.10 -0.66
N SER A 80 6.10 8.88 -1.41
CA SER A 80 7.17 9.86 -1.67
C SER A 80 7.21 10.30 -3.14
N GLY A 81 7.60 11.55 -3.40
CA GLY A 81 7.64 12.13 -4.75
C GLY A 81 6.26 12.27 -5.40
N ARG A 82 5.24 12.56 -4.59
CA ARG A 82 3.83 12.68 -4.99
C ARG A 82 3.65 13.78 -6.04
N THR A 83 3.14 13.41 -7.21
CA THR A 83 2.72 14.35 -8.26
C THR A 83 1.21 14.35 -8.38
N PHE A 84 0.62 15.52 -8.62
CA PHE A 84 -0.83 15.63 -8.82
C PHE A 84 -1.26 14.93 -10.12
N GLY A 85 -2.03 13.86 -9.97
CA GLY A 85 -2.62 13.10 -11.06
C GLY A 85 -3.92 13.75 -11.52
N TYR A 86 -4.03 14.01 -12.82
CA TYR A 86 -5.23 14.50 -13.47
C TYR A 86 -5.58 13.62 -14.68
N SER A 87 -6.83 13.72 -15.15
CA SER A 87 -7.30 13.05 -16.36
C SER A 87 -7.79 14.10 -17.34
N LEU A 88 -7.47 13.94 -18.62
CA LEU A 88 -8.03 14.74 -19.71
C LEU A 88 -9.37 14.17 -20.22
N THR A 89 -9.68 12.91 -19.87
CA THR A 89 -10.81 12.14 -20.45
C THR A 89 -11.81 11.67 -19.40
N GLY A 90 -11.66 12.07 -18.13
CA GLY A 90 -12.53 11.65 -17.05
C GLY A 90 -12.55 12.62 -15.87
N PRO A 91 -13.46 12.41 -14.91
CA PRO A 91 -13.61 13.30 -13.77
C PRO A 91 -12.39 13.26 -12.85
N ALA A 92 -12.27 14.29 -12.02
CA ALA A 92 -11.25 14.36 -10.97
C ALA A 92 -11.38 13.20 -9.97
N ARG A 93 -10.25 12.81 -9.34
CA ARG A 93 -10.16 11.57 -8.53
C ARG A 93 -10.61 11.71 -7.07
N PHE A 94 -10.76 12.94 -6.57
CA PHE A 94 -11.31 13.18 -5.24
C PHE A 94 -12.78 13.58 -5.36
N ASP A 95 -13.65 12.58 -5.27
CA ASP A 95 -15.10 12.70 -5.36
C ASP A 95 -15.71 12.31 -4.00
N THR A 96 -16.16 13.32 -3.24
CA THR A 96 -16.71 13.15 -1.90
C THR A 96 -18.08 12.46 -1.91
N THR A 97 -18.81 12.51 -3.04
CA THR A 97 -20.12 11.84 -3.18
C THR A 97 -20.00 10.32 -3.14
N LYS A 98 -18.85 9.79 -3.56
CA LYS A 98 -18.53 8.36 -3.51
C LYS A 98 -17.72 7.96 -2.29
N LEU A 99 -17.21 8.94 -1.54
CA LEU A 99 -16.27 8.70 -0.47
C LEU A 99 -16.94 8.02 0.73
N GLY A 100 -18.15 8.43 1.12
CA GLY A 100 -18.89 7.83 2.23
C GLY A 100 -19.11 6.32 2.02
N VAL A 101 -19.75 5.98 0.90
CA VAL A 101 -20.01 4.58 0.48
C VAL A 101 -18.74 3.74 0.48
N LEU A 102 -17.62 4.31 0.02
CA LEU A 102 -16.37 3.59 -0.01
C LEU A 102 -15.79 3.37 1.40
N LEU A 103 -15.82 4.39 2.26
CA LEU A 103 -15.31 4.26 3.62
C LEU A 103 -16.12 3.23 4.42
N GLU A 104 -17.44 3.19 4.23
CA GLU A 104 -18.31 2.13 4.77
C GLU A 104 -17.92 0.75 4.25
N ALA A 105 -17.75 0.59 2.92
CA ALA A 105 -17.34 -0.68 2.35
C ALA A 105 -15.95 -1.16 2.82
N ILE A 106 -15.03 -0.22 3.09
CA ILE A 106 -13.72 -0.52 3.69
C ILE A 106 -13.90 -0.98 5.14
N HIS A 107 -14.73 -0.29 5.92
CA HIS A 107 -15.05 -0.70 7.29
C HIS A 107 -15.59 -2.13 7.32
N ASP A 108 -16.62 -2.44 6.52
CA ASP A 108 -17.23 -3.77 6.48
C ASP A 108 -16.22 -4.86 6.08
N ARG A 109 -15.33 -4.54 5.13
CA ARG A 109 -14.29 -5.48 4.70
C ARG A 109 -13.24 -5.72 5.77
N LEU A 110 -12.83 -4.68 6.48
CA LEU A 110 -11.78 -4.76 7.49
C LEU A 110 -12.35 -5.11 8.88
N ALA A 111 -13.66 -5.27 9.01
CA ALA A 111 -14.29 -5.81 10.20
C ALA A 111 -13.72 -7.20 10.50
N GLY A 112 -13.12 -7.36 11.69
CA GLY A 112 -12.45 -8.60 12.10
C GLY A 112 -11.00 -8.75 11.63
N VAL A 113 -10.44 -7.77 10.90
CA VAL A 113 -9.02 -7.76 10.50
C VAL A 113 -8.18 -7.08 11.59
N THR A 114 -7.08 -7.72 11.97
CA THR A 114 -6.06 -7.08 12.83
C THR A 114 -5.16 -6.19 11.98
N ILE A 115 -4.99 -4.93 12.37
CA ILE A 115 -4.11 -3.97 11.68
C ILE A 115 -2.88 -3.72 12.55
N GLU A 116 -1.72 -4.11 12.06
CA GLU A 116 -0.41 -3.92 12.69
C GLU A 116 0.34 -2.75 12.03
N CYS A 117 1.24 -2.13 12.80
CA CYS A 117 2.13 -1.07 12.34
C CYS A 117 3.58 -1.37 12.74
N LEU A 118 4.06 -2.55 12.35
CA LEU A 118 5.35 -3.12 12.76
C LEU A 118 6.39 -3.04 11.63
N ASP A 119 7.66 -3.22 12.00
CA ASP A 119 8.67 -3.65 11.04
C ASP A 119 8.27 -5.03 10.48
N TRP A 120 8.55 -5.25 9.19
CA TRP A 120 8.14 -6.49 8.52
C TRP A 120 8.81 -7.73 9.15
N ARG A 121 10.00 -7.59 9.74
CA ARG A 121 10.69 -8.68 10.44
C ARG A 121 9.93 -9.10 11.69
N ASP A 122 9.54 -8.11 12.50
CA ASP A 122 8.73 -8.34 13.71
C ASP A 122 7.36 -8.89 13.36
N PHE A 123 6.76 -8.42 12.26
CA PHE A 123 5.49 -8.91 11.77
C PHE A 123 5.57 -10.39 11.37
N ILE A 124 6.55 -10.77 10.54
CA ILE A 124 6.75 -12.17 10.14
C ILE A 124 7.00 -13.04 11.38
N ALA A 125 7.93 -12.65 12.25
CA ALA A 125 8.28 -13.44 13.44
C ALA A 125 7.09 -13.62 14.40
N ARG A 126 6.26 -12.59 14.56
CA ARG A 126 5.05 -12.65 15.39
C ARG A 126 3.98 -13.53 14.76
N TRP A 127 3.83 -13.46 13.44
CA TRP A 127 2.71 -14.09 12.77
C TRP A 127 2.98 -15.49 12.22
N ASP A 128 4.24 -15.93 12.14
CA ASP A 128 4.62 -17.20 11.52
C ASP A 128 4.20 -18.43 12.35
N ARG A 129 3.49 -19.34 11.70
CA ARG A 129 2.98 -20.60 12.27
C ARG A 129 2.58 -21.56 11.14
N PRO A 130 2.52 -22.89 11.40
CA PRO A 130 1.98 -23.84 10.44
C PRO A 130 0.58 -23.43 9.97
N GLY A 131 0.37 -23.43 8.65
CA GLY A 131 -0.90 -23.04 8.02
C GLY A 131 -1.11 -21.54 7.80
N ALA A 132 -0.19 -20.67 8.23
CA ALA A 132 -0.20 -19.27 7.81
C ALA A 132 0.15 -19.12 6.33
N LEU A 133 -0.41 -18.09 5.69
CA LEU A 133 -0.02 -17.65 4.37
C LEU A 133 0.33 -16.15 4.42
N PHE A 134 1.56 -15.83 4.09
CA PHE A 134 2.02 -14.45 3.95
C PHE A 134 1.90 -13.99 2.51
N PHE A 135 1.24 -12.85 2.30
CA PHE A 135 1.32 -12.13 1.03
C PHE A 135 2.27 -10.95 1.22
N CYS A 136 3.36 -10.93 0.49
CA CYS A 136 4.43 -9.95 0.63
C CYS A 136 4.54 -9.11 -0.64
N ASP A 137 4.37 -7.80 -0.50
CA ASP A 137 4.52 -6.83 -1.59
C ASP A 137 5.52 -5.74 -1.17
N PRO A 138 6.83 -6.08 -1.07
CA PRO A 138 7.84 -5.11 -0.67
C PRO A 138 8.01 -4.03 -1.75
N PRO A 139 8.60 -2.88 -1.41
CA PRO A 139 9.06 -1.93 -2.42
C PRO A 139 9.83 -2.61 -3.54
N TYR A 140 9.44 -2.41 -4.80
CA TYR A 140 10.08 -3.08 -5.93
C TYR A 140 11.54 -2.69 -6.04
N PHE A 141 12.38 -3.61 -6.51
CA PHE A 141 13.82 -3.42 -6.59
C PHE A 141 14.17 -2.20 -7.45
N GLY A 142 14.97 -1.28 -6.91
CA GLY A 142 15.33 0.01 -7.51
C GLY A 142 14.32 1.14 -7.29
N THR A 143 13.22 0.88 -6.59
CA THR A 143 12.12 1.83 -6.32
C THR A 143 11.97 2.17 -4.82
N GLU A 144 12.90 1.73 -3.98
CA GLU A 144 12.83 1.78 -2.52
C GLU A 144 12.67 3.21 -1.99
N ARG A 145 13.32 4.17 -2.68
CA ARG A 145 13.24 5.61 -2.38
C ARG A 145 11.82 6.21 -2.42
N TYR A 146 10.86 5.56 -3.09
CA TYR A 146 9.47 6.05 -3.17
C TYR A 146 8.62 5.71 -1.94
N TYR A 147 9.10 4.83 -1.07
CA TYR A 147 8.37 4.43 0.14
C TYR A 147 8.85 5.17 1.40
N GLY A 148 9.95 5.92 1.30
CA GLY A 148 10.53 6.72 2.39
C GLY A 148 11.96 6.28 2.69
N ALA A 149 12.86 7.25 2.93
CA ALA A 149 14.26 6.96 3.20
C ALA A 149 14.41 6.11 4.47
N GLY A 150 15.12 4.98 4.36
CA GLY A 150 15.46 4.11 5.50
C GLY A 150 14.40 3.09 5.92
N LEU A 151 13.24 3.01 5.25
CA LEU A 151 12.19 2.03 5.59
C LEU A 151 12.40 0.65 4.94
N PHE A 152 12.98 0.63 3.75
CA PHE A 152 13.35 -0.58 3.03
C PHE A 152 14.54 -0.26 2.13
N SER A 153 15.50 -1.17 2.04
CA SER A 153 16.70 -1.02 1.21
C SER A 153 16.86 -2.22 0.28
N GLN A 154 17.75 -2.12 -0.70
CA GLN A 154 18.09 -3.26 -1.55
C GLN A 154 18.58 -4.47 -0.74
N ALA A 155 19.37 -4.23 0.33
CA ALA A 155 19.82 -5.28 1.23
C ALA A 155 18.66 -5.97 1.97
N SER A 156 17.56 -5.22 2.22
CA SER A 156 16.37 -5.77 2.87
C SER A 156 15.66 -6.84 2.05
N HIS A 157 15.88 -6.90 0.73
CA HIS A 157 15.39 -8.03 -0.09
C HIS A 157 16.11 -9.33 0.23
N ALA A 158 17.43 -9.29 0.47
CA ALA A 158 18.18 -10.48 0.85
C ALA A 158 17.76 -10.98 2.24
N GLU A 159 17.59 -10.06 3.20
CA GLU A 159 17.07 -10.38 4.53
C GLU A 159 15.64 -10.97 4.45
N MET A 160 14.81 -10.44 3.55
CA MET A 160 13.46 -10.97 3.32
C MET A 160 13.51 -12.38 2.75
N ALA A 161 14.36 -12.64 1.75
CA ALA A 161 14.54 -13.98 1.21
C ALA A 161 14.98 -14.97 2.30
N GLU A 162 15.91 -14.58 3.17
CA GLU A 162 16.33 -15.41 4.32
C GLU A 162 15.18 -15.69 5.29
N ALA A 163 14.43 -14.66 5.69
CA ALA A 163 13.28 -14.81 6.59
C ALA A 163 12.19 -15.71 5.99
N LEU A 164 11.89 -15.56 4.70
CA LEU A 164 10.91 -16.38 3.98
C LEU A 164 11.36 -17.84 3.88
N GLY A 165 12.66 -18.11 3.74
CA GLY A 165 13.23 -19.46 3.73
C GLY A 165 13.12 -20.18 5.08
N GLY A 166 12.97 -19.44 6.18
CA GLY A 166 12.81 -19.98 7.53
C GLY A 166 11.36 -20.13 8.01
N LEU A 167 10.36 -19.83 7.17
CA LEU A 167 8.95 -19.84 7.59
C LEU A 167 8.44 -21.24 7.94
N LYS A 168 7.60 -21.30 8.97
CA LYS A 168 6.74 -22.46 9.26
C LYS A 168 5.48 -22.45 8.38
N GLY A 169 5.01 -21.27 8.00
CA GLY A 169 3.92 -21.05 7.06
C GLY A 169 4.36 -21.05 5.60
N ASN A 170 3.43 -20.67 4.72
CA ASN A 170 3.68 -20.46 3.30
C ASN A 170 3.74 -18.97 2.98
N PHE A 171 4.27 -18.62 1.81
CA PHE A 171 4.25 -17.25 1.32
C PHE A 171 4.03 -17.16 -0.18
N ILE A 172 3.53 -16.00 -0.60
CA ILE A 172 3.52 -15.49 -1.97
C ILE A 172 4.12 -14.08 -1.92
N LEU A 173 5.10 -13.82 -2.77
CA LEU A 173 5.75 -12.53 -2.90
C LEU A 173 5.68 -12.04 -4.35
N THR A 174 5.35 -10.77 -4.54
CA THR A 174 5.35 -10.11 -5.85
C THR A 174 6.50 -9.10 -5.92
N ILE A 175 7.21 -9.09 -7.05
CA ILE A 175 8.35 -8.18 -7.29
C ILE A 175 8.53 -7.95 -8.80
N ASN A 176 9.28 -6.93 -9.22
CA ASN A 176 9.69 -6.79 -10.62
C ASN A 176 10.60 -7.95 -11.06
N ASP A 177 10.39 -8.46 -12.27
CA ASP A 177 11.19 -9.53 -12.86
C ASP A 177 12.49 -8.96 -13.46
N LEU A 178 13.55 -8.97 -12.66
CA LEU A 178 14.89 -8.52 -13.02
C LEU A 178 15.92 -9.63 -12.71
N PRO A 179 17.10 -9.63 -13.36
CA PRO A 179 18.18 -10.57 -13.01
C PRO A 179 18.52 -10.56 -11.51
N GLN A 180 18.56 -9.38 -10.89
CA GLN A 180 18.88 -9.21 -9.46
C GLN A 180 17.82 -9.82 -8.55
N THR A 181 16.53 -9.62 -8.86
CA THR A 181 15.45 -10.18 -8.03
C THR A 181 15.37 -11.69 -8.19
N ARG A 182 15.61 -12.22 -9.39
CA ARG A 182 15.75 -13.67 -9.62
C ARG A 182 16.91 -14.28 -8.84
N GLU A 183 18.04 -13.60 -8.78
CA GLU A 183 19.21 -14.05 -8.02
C GLU A 183 18.91 -14.08 -6.51
N ILE A 184 18.33 -12.99 -5.98
CA ILE A 184 17.98 -12.88 -4.55
C ILE A 184 17.00 -13.99 -4.13
N TYR A 185 16.00 -14.29 -4.97
CA TYR A 185 14.96 -15.27 -4.66
C TYR A 185 15.18 -16.64 -5.32
N ALA A 186 16.40 -16.94 -5.77
CA ALA A 186 16.71 -18.15 -6.55
C ALA A 186 16.43 -19.48 -5.81
N ALA A 187 16.34 -19.45 -4.48
CA ALA A 187 16.02 -20.62 -3.65
C ALA A 187 14.53 -21.04 -3.70
N PHE A 188 13.67 -20.25 -4.33
CA PHE A 188 12.22 -20.42 -4.32
C PHE A 188 11.65 -20.74 -5.71
N ARG A 189 10.35 -21.05 -5.75
CA ARG A 189 9.63 -21.20 -7.02
C ARG A 189 9.41 -19.82 -7.62
N LEU A 190 9.79 -19.65 -8.89
CA LEU A 190 9.73 -18.40 -9.63
C LEU A 190 8.79 -18.53 -10.83
N GLU A 191 7.78 -17.67 -10.91
CA GLU A 191 6.84 -17.59 -12.04
C GLU A 191 6.82 -16.17 -12.61
N SER A 192 7.11 -16.02 -13.90
CA SER A 192 7.01 -14.74 -14.60
C SER A 192 5.60 -14.47 -15.07
N VAL A 193 5.13 -13.25 -14.83
CA VAL A 193 3.85 -12.76 -15.33
C VAL A 193 4.08 -11.52 -16.17
N ASP A 194 3.58 -11.55 -17.41
CA ASP A 194 3.60 -10.40 -18.30
C ASP A 194 2.45 -9.45 -17.95
N LEU A 195 2.79 -8.23 -17.55
CA LEU A 195 1.82 -7.18 -17.28
C LEU A 195 1.92 -6.05 -18.30
N THR A 196 0.75 -5.50 -18.63
CA THR A 196 0.66 -4.27 -19.42
C THR A 196 0.33 -3.12 -18.47
N TYR A 197 1.34 -2.36 -18.05
CA TYR A 197 1.10 -1.14 -17.27
C TYR A 197 0.62 -0.03 -18.20
N GLN A 198 -0.64 0.38 -18.07
CA GLN A 198 -1.14 1.63 -18.64
C GLN A 198 -0.93 2.78 -17.66
N ALA A 199 0.32 3.18 -17.45
CA ALA A 199 0.67 4.34 -16.63
C ALA A 199 1.19 5.47 -17.53
N GLY A 200 0.36 5.98 -18.45
CA GLY A 200 0.78 7.07 -19.36
C GLY A 200 -0.25 7.55 -20.39
N GLY A 201 -1.30 6.78 -20.67
CA GLY A 201 -2.19 7.02 -21.81
C GLY A 201 -2.09 5.87 -22.81
N ALA A 202 -3.00 5.83 -23.79
CA ALA A 202 -3.18 4.68 -24.68
C ALA A 202 -1.95 4.33 -25.55
N ASP A 203 -1.01 5.25 -25.74
CA ASP A 203 0.10 5.11 -26.70
C ASP A 203 1.47 4.75 -26.07
N GLU A 204 1.57 4.60 -24.74
CA GLU A 204 2.82 4.19 -24.05
C GLU A 204 2.58 3.01 -23.11
N ALA A 205 2.00 1.92 -23.64
CA ALA A 205 1.92 0.66 -22.92
C ALA A 205 3.35 0.09 -22.73
N LYS A 206 3.93 0.27 -21.54
CA LYS A 206 5.19 -0.37 -21.19
C LYS A 206 4.89 -1.81 -20.76
N ALA A 207 5.40 -2.77 -21.53
CA ALA A 207 5.44 -4.16 -21.07
C ALA A 207 6.35 -4.21 -19.83
N VAL A 208 5.77 -4.59 -18.69
CA VAL A 208 6.50 -4.79 -17.44
C VAL A 208 6.32 -6.26 -17.08
N LYS A 209 7.42 -6.91 -16.71
CA LYS A 209 7.37 -8.27 -16.19
C LYS A 209 7.40 -8.21 -14.67
N GLU A 210 6.46 -8.90 -14.05
CA GLU A 210 6.48 -9.16 -12.61
C GLU A 210 6.83 -10.63 -12.35
N LEU A 211 7.38 -10.89 -11.19
CA LEU A 211 7.83 -12.17 -10.72
C LEU A 211 7.01 -12.53 -9.48
N ILE A 212 6.31 -13.65 -9.56
CA ILE A 212 5.68 -14.30 -8.41
C ILE A 212 6.69 -15.27 -7.83
N VAL A 213 7.01 -15.07 -6.55
CA VAL A 213 7.91 -15.93 -5.77
C VAL A 213 7.07 -16.65 -4.74
N SER A 214 7.22 -17.97 -4.63
CA SER A 214 6.48 -18.77 -3.64
C SER A 214 7.35 -19.84 -3.00
N GLY A 215 6.97 -20.23 -1.78
CA GLY A 215 7.65 -21.28 -1.03
C GLY A 215 7.69 -22.62 -1.78
N PRO A 216 8.63 -23.52 -1.41
CA PRO A 216 8.78 -24.83 -2.02
C PRO A 216 7.55 -25.74 -1.90
#